data_AF-A0A8J2MQP9-F1
#
_entry.id   AF-A0A8J2MQP9-F1
#
_cell.length_a   1.000
_cell.length_b   1.000
_cell.length_c   1.000
_cell.angle_alpha   90.00
_cell.angle_beta   90.00
_cell.angle_gamma   90.00
#
_symmetry.space_group_name_H-M   'P 1'
#
loop_
_entity.id
_entity.type
_entity.pdbx_description
1 polymer ?
#
loop_
_entity_poly.entity_id
_entity_poly.type
_entity_poly.pdbx_seq_one_letter_code
_entity_poly.pdbx_strand_id
1 'polypeptide(L)'
;MSKFTSLRRRLDSKLGTLGYYAEQEQPLRAPVDVSPKVSRSIVLEMNRLGMMVDLSHVSVPTMLDAMGVSKAPVIFSHSSAHALCNSSRNVPDHALQLLAKSGGIVMVSFYPHFISCGEKSTLADVAVGFYVSAHINHVRKVAGIDHVGIGAGYDGINL
;
A
#
# COMPACT_ATOMS: atom_id res chain seq x y z
N MET A 1 45.80 -3.65 2.85
CA MET A 1 45.11 -3.63 1.54
C MET A 1 44.61 -5.05 1.30
N SER A 2 43.34 -5.40 1.15
CA SER A 2 42.14 -4.66 0.74
C SER A 2 40.93 -5.20 1.52
N LYS A 3 40.26 -4.29 2.23
CA LYS A 3 39.01 -4.46 2.99
C LYS A 3 37.77 -4.19 2.11
N PHE A 4 37.88 -4.33 0.78
CA PHE A 4 36.97 -3.65 -0.15
C PHE A 4 35.96 -4.51 -0.93
N THR A 5 35.83 -5.81 -0.68
CA THR A 5 34.99 -6.70 -1.51
C THR A 5 33.72 -7.26 -0.84
N SER A 6 33.43 -6.95 0.43
CA SER A 6 32.27 -7.52 1.14
C SER A 6 31.04 -6.60 1.24
N LEU A 7 31.15 -5.31 0.87
CA LEU A 7 30.10 -4.32 1.13
C LEU A 7 29.58 -3.64 -0.15
N ARG A 8 29.18 -4.43 -1.16
CA ARG A 8 28.53 -3.90 -2.37
C ARG A 8 27.33 -4.73 -2.87
N ARG A 9 26.58 -5.29 -1.92
CA ARG A 9 25.17 -5.69 -2.12
C ARG A 9 24.26 -4.93 -1.15
N ARG A 10 24.46 -3.62 -1.03
CA ARG A 10 23.34 -2.75 -0.66
C ARG A 10 22.50 -2.64 -1.92
N LEU A 11 21.43 -3.41 -1.99
CA LEU A 11 20.36 -3.11 -2.93
C LEU A 11 19.90 -1.69 -2.55
N ASP A 12 19.96 -0.75 -3.47
CA ASP A 12 19.58 0.67 -3.26
C ASP A 12 18.06 0.86 -3.05
N SER A 13 17.35 -0.18 -2.59
CA SER A 13 15.91 -0.17 -2.35
C SER A 13 15.58 0.70 -1.14
N LYS A 14 14.93 1.83 -1.37
CA LYS A 14 14.40 2.74 -0.33
C LYS A 14 12.93 2.48 0.01
N LEU A 15 12.29 1.55 -0.70
CA LEU A 15 10.89 1.19 -0.55
C LEU A 15 10.79 -0.33 -0.40
N GLY A 16 10.02 -0.80 0.59
CA GLY A 16 9.71 -2.21 0.76
C GLY A 16 8.22 -2.40 1.03
N THR A 17 7.59 -3.31 0.29
CA THR A 17 6.18 -3.67 0.47
C THR A 17 6.07 -4.86 1.40
N LEU A 18 5.34 -4.73 2.50
CA LEU A 18 5.19 -5.81 3.49
C LEU A 18 4.47 -7.03 2.89
N GLY A 19 3.52 -6.81 1.98
CA GLY A 19 2.74 -7.89 1.35
C GLY A 19 3.59 -8.87 0.55
N TYR A 20 4.68 -8.40 -0.07
CA TYR A 20 5.58 -9.26 -0.86
C TYR A 20 6.43 -10.21 -0.01
N TYR A 21 6.59 -9.94 1.30
CA TYR A 21 7.24 -10.88 2.22
C TYR A 21 6.28 -11.94 2.79
N ALA A 22 4.96 -11.78 2.57
CA ALA A 22 3.93 -12.70 3.07
C ALA A 22 3.24 -13.51 1.95
N GLU A 23 3.24 -13.03 0.71
CA GLU A 23 2.55 -13.68 -0.41
C GLU A 23 3.47 -13.75 -1.64
N GLN A 24 4.15 -14.90 -1.82
CA GLN A 24 4.49 -15.33 -3.17
C GLN A 24 3.23 -15.91 -3.82
N GLU A 25 2.93 -15.43 -5.02
CA GLU A 25 1.79 -15.79 -5.86
C GLU A 25 1.61 -17.32 -5.98
N GLN A 26 0.53 -17.83 -5.38
CA GLN A 26 -0.18 -19.01 -5.84
C GLN A 26 -1.60 -18.99 -5.25
N PRO A 27 -2.66 -19.03 -6.07
CA PRO A 27 -4.01 -19.13 -5.54
C PRO A 27 -4.14 -20.53 -4.96
N LEU A 28 -4.38 -20.64 -3.63
CA LEU A 28 -4.77 -21.84 -2.83
C LEU A 28 -3.94 -22.13 -1.57
N ARG A 29 -3.15 -21.19 -1.01
CA ARG A 29 -2.59 -21.39 0.34
C ARG A 29 -3.11 -20.36 1.32
N ALA A 30 -3.56 -20.86 2.48
CA ALA A 30 -3.97 -20.04 3.62
C ALA A 30 -2.88 -18.99 3.94
N PRO A 31 -3.24 -17.82 4.47
CA PRO A 31 -2.28 -16.78 4.81
C PRO A 31 -1.12 -17.38 5.60
N VAL A 32 0.12 -17.20 5.14
CA VAL A 32 1.28 -17.53 5.97
C VAL A 32 1.26 -16.52 7.12
N ASP A 33 0.74 -16.95 8.26
CA ASP A 33 0.67 -16.13 9.47
C ASP A 33 2.09 -15.96 10.01
N VAL A 34 2.81 -14.99 9.45
CA VAL A 34 4.07 -14.53 10.01
C VAL A 34 3.74 -13.97 11.38
N SER A 35 4.24 -14.64 12.42
CA SER A 35 3.86 -14.32 13.80
C SER A 35 3.95 -12.80 14.06
N PRO A 36 3.02 -12.21 14.83
CA PRO A 36 2.98 -10.77 15.06
C PRO A 36 4.31 -10.17 15.54
N LYS A 37 5.11 -10.95 16.29
CA LYS A 37 6.44 -10.51 16.75
C LYS A 37 7.44 -10.31 15.59
N VAL A 38 7.42 -11.22 14.61
CA VAL A 38 8.33 -11.16 13.45
C VAL A 38 7.90 -10.01 12.54
N SER A 39 6.61 -9.87 12.25
CA SER A 39 6.07 -8.79 11.42
C SER A 39 6.41 -7.41 11.98
N ARG A 40 6.27 -7.22 13.30
CA ARG A 40 6.66 -5.98 13.99
C ARG A 40 8.16 -5.70 13.94
N SER A 41 9.01 -6.73 14.11
CA SER A 41 10.47 -6.54 14.01
C SER A 41 10.91 -6.11 12.61
N ILE A 42 10.23 -6.58 11.56
CA ILE A 42 10.50 -6.17 10.18
C ILE A 42 10.20 -4.69 9.98
N VAL A 43 9.02 -4.21 10.44
CA VAL A 43 8.65 -2.79 10.37
C VAL A 43 9.67 -1.90 11.07
N LEU A 44 10.10 -2.30 12.27
CA LEU A 44 11.09 -1.54 13.04
C LEU A 44 12.47 -1.53 12.36
N GLU A 45 12.87 -2.64 11.73
CA GLU A 45 14.13 -2.71 10.98
C GLU A 45 14.07 -1.86 9.70
N MET A 46 12.94 -1.84 9.00
CA MET A 46 12.72 -0.96 7.85
C MET A 46 12.85 0.51 8.27
N ASN A 47 12.23 0.91 9.38
CA ASN A 47 12.42 2.26 9.91
C ASN A 47 13.88 2.54 10.28
N ARG A 48 14.59 1.60 10.91
CA ARG A 48 16.02 1.75 11.27
C ARG A 48 16.91 1.94 10.04
N LEU A 49 16.57 1.29 8.93
CA LEU A 49 17.29 1.39 7.65
C LEU A 49 16.91 2.64 6.83
N GLY A 50 15.88 3.38 7.24
CA GLY A 50 15.33 4.48 6.44
C GLY A 50 14.57 3.99 5.19
N MET A 51 14.02 2.77 5.26
CA MET A 51 13.18 2.19 4.21
C MET A 51 11.72 2.53 4.48
N MET A 52 11.01 3.02 3.46
CA MET A 52 9.57 3.27 3.54
C MET A 52 8.82 1.95 3.66
N VAL A 53 7.85 1.92 4.57
CA VAL A 53 6.95 0.79 4.77
C VAL A 53 5.73 0.98 3.88
N ASP A 54 5.59 0.11 2.89
CA ASP A 54 4.44 0.08 2.00
C ASP A 54 3.44 -1.01 2.38
N LEU A 55 2.20 -0.57 2.57
CA LEU A 55 1.06 -1.36 3.03
C LEU A 55 0.09 -1.73 1.90
N SER A 56 0.37 -1.36 0.65
CA SER A 56 -0.35 -1.97 -0.47
C SER A 56 -0.16 -3.49 -0.42
N HIS A 57 -1.20 -4.25 -0.79
CA HIS A 57 -1.29 -5.72 -0.73
C HIS A 57 -1.57 -6.37 0.62
N VAL A 58 -1.42 -5.68 1.75
CA VAL A 58 -1.58 -6.35 3.05
C VAL A 58 -3.04 -6.41 3.51
N SER A 59 -3.34 -7.33 4.43
CA SER A 59 -4.64 -7.42 5.09
C SER A 59 -4.91 -6.21 6.00
N VAL A 60 -6.19 -5.86 6.24
CA VAL A 60 -6.56 -4.77 7.17
C VAL A 60 -5.94 -4.93 8.56
N PRO A 61 -5.94 -6.11 9.21
CA PRO A 61 -5.22 -6.30 10.47
C PRO A 61 -3.73 -5.96 10.39
N THR A 62 -3.06 -6.34 9.29
CA THR A 62 -1.65 -6.01 9.05
C THR A 62 -1.45 -4.51 8.84
N MET A 63 -2.37 -3.82 8.15
CA MET A 63 -2.31 -2.36 8.00
C MET A 63 -2.31 -1.67 9.36
N LEU A 64 -3.22 -2.09 10.25
CA LEU A 64 -3.39 -1.51 11.58
C LEU A 64 -2.21 -1.83 12.50
N ASP A 65 -1.71 -3.07 12.48
CA ASP A 65 -0.54 -3.46 13.29
C ASP A 65 0.72 -2.72 12.85
N ALA A 66 0.97 -2.62 11.54
CA ALA A 66 2.12 -1.91 10.99
C ALA A 66 2.07 -0.41 11.31
N MET A 67 0.91 0.24 11.14
CA MET A 67 0.73 1.64 11.55
C MET A 67 0.85 1.85 13.06
N GLY A 68 0.46 0.87 13.87
CA GLY A 68 0.59 0.93 15.32
C GLY A 68 2.03 0.79 15.84
N VAL A 69 2.94 0.22 15.03
CA VAL A 69 4.34 -0.05 15.42
C VAL A 69 5.35 0.82 14.69
N SER A 70 5.04 1.28 13.47
CA SER A 70 5.96 2.10 12.68
C SER A 70 6.29 3.41 13.40
N LYS A 71 7.59 3.74 13.41
CA LYS A 71 8.15 4.99 13.96
C LYS A 71 8.28 6.09 12.91
N ALA A 72 7.98 5.78 11.66
CA ALA A 72 7.99 6.70 10.54
C ALA A 72 6.65 6.58 9.77
N PRO A 73 6.25 7.63 9.02
CA PRO A 73 5.09 7.54 8.13
C PRO A 73 5.14 6.33 7.20
N VAL A 74 4.00 5.68 7.03
CA VAL A 74 3.81 4.56 6.09
C VAL A 74 3.21 5.07 4.78
N ILE A 75 3.29 4.27 3.72
CA ILE A 75 2.64 4.56 2.46
C ILE A 75 1.72 3.41 2.03
N PHE A 76 0.73 3.75 1.21
CA PHE A 76 0.11 2.80 0.29
C PHE A 76 0.51 3.23 -1.11
N SER A 77 1.41 2.49 -1.75
CA SER A 77 1.99 2.86 -3.05
C SER A 77 1.00 2.81 -4.21
N HIS A 78 -0.02 1.95 -4.13
CA HIS A 78 -1.10 1.81 -5.11
C HIS A 78 -2.32 1.12 -4.49
N SER A 79 -3.16 1.88 -3.82
CA SER A 79 -4.44 1.41 -3.26
C SER A 79 -5.50 2.50 -3.41
N SER A 80 -6.79 2.13 -3.34
CA SER A 80 -7.89 3.08 -3.45
C SER A 80 -8.80 3.03 -2.21
N ALA A 81 -9.84 3.86 -2.16
CA ALA A 81 -10.77 3.93 -1.03
C ALA A 81 -11.81 2.79 -1.01
N HIS A 82 -11.86 2.04 0.08
CA HIS A 82 -12.76 0.88 0.20
C HIS A 82 -14.24 1.27 0.25
N ALA A 83 -14.55 2.45 0.78
CA ALA A 83 -15.92 2.95 0.89
C ALA A 83 -16.60 3.15 -0.48
N LEU A 84 -15.81 3.43 -1.53
CA LEU A 84 -16.32 3.60 -2.90
C LEU A 84 -16.27 2.32 -3.71
N CYS A 85 -15.27 1.46 -3.46
CA CYS A 85 -15.17 0.15 -4.07
C CYS A 85 -14.71 -0.89 -3.04
N ASN A 86 -15.60 -1.84 -2.73
CA ASN A 86 -15.43 -2.92 -1.76
C ASN A 86 -14.49 -4.02 -2.27
N SER A 87 -13.24 -3.65 -2.49
CA SER A 87 -12.14 -4.56 -2.79
C SER A 87 -11.28 -4.75 -1.55
N SER A 88 -10.85 -5.98 -1.26
CA SER A 88 -9.89 -6.28 -0.18
C SER A 88 -8.55 -5.55 -0.34
N ARG A 89 -8.30 -5.01 -1.52
CA ARG A 89 -7.12 -4.24 -1.92
C ARG A 89 -7.20 -2.75 -1.58
N ASN A 90 -8.39 -2.28 -1.22
CA ASN A 90 -8.67 -0.90 -0.91
C ASN A 90 -8.62 -0.63 0.60
N VAL A 91 -8.29 0.60 0.96
CA VAL A 91 -8.07 1.03 2.33
C VAL A 91 -9.40 1.45 2.97
N PRO A 92 -9.82 0.84 4.09
CA PRO A 92 -11.00 1.27 4.84
C PRO A 92 -10.82 2.62 5.52
N ASP A 93 -11.93 3.33 5.75
CA ASP A 93 -11.91 4.68 6.34
C ASP A 93 -11.23 4.73 7.72
N HIS A 94 -11.41 3.71 8.55
CA HIS A 94 -10.74 3.65 9.86
C HIS A 94 -9.21 3.53 9.74
N ALA A 95 -8.71 2.87 8.68
CA ALA A 95 -7.28 2.82 8.37
C ALA A 95 -6.80 4.16 7.77
N LEU A 96 -7.59 4.82 6.91
CA LEU A 96 -7.29 6.16 6.40
C LEU A 96 -7.19 7.21 7.53
N GLN A 97 -8.06 7.14 8.52
CA GLN A 97 -8.00 8.02 9.70
C GLN A 97 -6.74 7.78 10.54
N LEU A 98 -6.31 6.53 10.68
CA LEU A 98 -5.06 6.20 11.38
C LEU A 98 -3.84 6.65 10.57
N LEU A 99 -3.89 6.50 9.24
CA LEU A 99 -2.86 6.97 8.33
C LEU A 99 -2.63 8.48 8.47
N ALA A 100 -3.70 9.27 8.51
CA ALA A 100 -3.62 10.71 8.74
C ALA A 100 -2.90 11.05 10.06
N LYS A 101 -3.28 10.37 11.15
CA LYS A 101 -2.65 10.56 12.47
C LYS A 101 -1.16 10.20 12.50
N SER A 102 -0.74 9.25 11.67
CA SER A 102 0.65 8.78 11.57
C SER A 102 1.48 9.54 10.52
N GLY A 103 0.89 10.49 9.80
CA GLY A 103 1.59 11.28 8.79
C GLY A 103 1.79 10.58 7.44
N GLY A 104 1.14 9.43 7.21
CA GLY A 104 1.33 8.63 6.00
C GLY A 104 0.50 9.09 4.79
N ILE A 105 0.63 8.40 3.66
CA ILE A 105 -0.03 8.77 2.40
C ILE A 105 -0.63 7.57 1.68
N VAL A 106 -1.83 7.74 1.09
CA VAL A 106 -2.38 6.80 0.10
C VAL A 106 -2.19 7.34 -1.29
N MET A 107 -1.52 6.57 -2.14
CA MET A 107 -1.35 6.85 -3.55
C MET A 107 -2.45 6.10 -4.33
N VAL A 108 -3.42 6.83 -4.87
CA VAL A 108 -4.63 6.26 -5.51
C VAL A 108 -4.26 5.49 -6.78
N SER A 109 -4.68 4.23 -6.84
CA SER A 109 -4.46 3.32 -7.97
C SER A 109 -5.43 3.57 -9.12
N PHE A 110 -5.00 3.29 -10.35
CA PHE A 110 -5.85 3.39 -11.54
C PHE A 110 -6.36 2.02 -12.01
N TYR A 111 -6.12 0.96 -11.24
CA TYR A 111 -6.58 -0.38 -11.60
C TYR A 111 -8.11 -0.45 -11.51
N PRO A 112 -8.83 -0.80 -12.59
CA PRO A 112 -10.28 -0.67 -12.61
C PRO A 112 -11.02 -1.45 -11.52
N HIS A 113 -10.54 -2.65 -11.21
CA HIS A 113 -11.09 -3.45 -10.11
C HIS A 113 -11.02 -2.76 -8.73
N PHE A 114 -10.18 -1.73 -8.57
CA PHE A 114 -10.03 -0.97 -7.34
C PHE A 114 -10.78 0.37 -7.38
N ILE A 115 -11.16 0.87 -8.55
CA ILE A 115 -11.79 2.20 -8.71
C ILE A 115 -13.24 2.17 -9.20
N SER A 116 -13.64 1.18 -9.98
CA SER A 116 -15.01 1.03 -10.52
C SER A 116 -15.73 -0.21 -9.98
N CYS A 117 -15.02 -1.12 -9.30
CA CYS A 117 -15.58 -2.36 -8.76
C CYS A 117 -16.25 -3.29 -9.79
N GLY A 118 -15.97 -3.08 -11.08
CA GLY A 118 -16.48 -3.89 -12.19
C GLY A 118 -15.37 -4.54 -13.00
N GLU A 119 -15.68 -5.66 -13.67
CA GLU A 119 -14.77 -6.36 -14.58
C GLU A 119 -14.68 -5.70 -15.97
N LYS A 120 -15.71 -4.95 -16.36
CA LYS A 120 -15.82 -4.33 -17.69
C LYS A 120 -15.66 -2.83 -17.58
N SER A 121 -14.45 -2.36 -17.85
CA SER A 121 -14.21 -0.93 -18.08
C SER A 121 -14.36 -0.66 -19.57
N THR A 122 -15.39 0.07 -19.95
CA THR A 122 -15.65 0.47 -21.34
C THR A 122 -14.93 1.77 -21.68
N LEU A 123 -14.93 2.18 -22.95
CA LEU A 123 -14.54 3.55 -23.33
C LEU A 123 -15.47 4.63 -22.72
N ALA A 124 -16.62 4.28 -22.12
CA ALA A 124 -17.36 5.23 -21.28
C ALA A 124 -16.67 5.47 -19.92
N ASP A 125 -15.81 4.54 -19.48
CA ASP A 125 -14.84 4.74 -18.41
C ASP A 125 -13.61 5.55 -18.87
N VAL A 126 -13.62 6.23 -20.03
CA VAL A 126 -12.75 7.39 -20.29
C VAL A 126 -12.86 8.43 -19.15
N ALA A 127 -13.89 8.31 -18.31
CA ALA A 127 -13.98 8.85 -16.96
C ALA A 127 -13.18 8.08 -15.87
N VAL A 128 -12.04 7.43 -16.16
CA VAL A 128 -11.04 7.06 -15.13
C VAL A 128 -10.75 8.30 -14.29
N GLY A 129 -10.69 9.47 -14.93
CA GLY A 129 -10.65 10.76 -14.25
C GLY A 129 -11.76 10.95 -13.21
N PHE A 130 -13.01 10.55 -13.47
CA PHE A 130 -14.10 10.65 -12.50
C PHE A 130 -13.94 9.69 -11.33
N TYR A 131 -13.73 8.40 -11.58
CA TYR A 131 -13.58 7.41 -10.51
C TYR A 131 -12.33 7.68 -9.68
N VAL A 132 -11.18 7.92 -10.32
CA VAL A 132 -9.94 8.33 -9.64
C VAL A 132 -10.17 9.60 -8.85
N SER A 133 -10.82 10.63 -9.42
CA SER A 133 -11.13 11.86 -8.67
C SER A 133 -12.06 11.60 -7.50
N ALA A 134 -13.02 10.68 -7.62
CA ALA A 134 -13.90 10.31 -6.51
C ALA A 134 -13.11 9.66 -5.38
N HIS A 135 -12.19 8.73 -5.70
CA HIS A 135 -11.29 8.13 -4.71
C HIS A 135 -10.34 9.15 -4.08
N ILE A 136 -9.71 10.03 -4.87
CA ILE A 136 -8.86 11.11 -4.37
C ILE A 136 -9.65 12.02 -3.42
N ASN A 137 -10.86 12.43 -3.81
CA ASN A 137 -11.72 13.30 -3.01
C ASN A 137 -12.17 12.61 -1.71
N HIS A 138 -12.45 11.31 -1.76
CA HIS A 138 -12.81 10.54 -0.57
C HIS A 138 -11.63 10.43 0.39
N VAL A 139 -10.43 10.09 -0.09
CA VAL A 139 -9.21 10.04 0.76
C VAL A 139 -8.93 11.43 1.33
N ARG A 140 -8.98 12.49 0.52
CA ARG A 140 -8.85 13.87 0.98
C ARG A 140 -9.85 14.21 2.10
N LYS A 141 -11.09 13.77 1.97
CA LYS A 141 -12.16 14.03 2.95
C LYS A 141 -11.91 13.30 4.28
N VAL A 142 -11.41 12.06 4.24
CA VAL A 142 -11.24 11.21 5.42
C VAL A 142 -9.88 11.42 6.09
N ALA A 143 -8.81 11.49 5.30
CA ALA A 143 -7.44 11.57 5.79
C ALA A 143 -6.85 12.98 5.72
N GLY A 144 -7.34 13.86 4.85
CA GLY A 144 -6.79 15.20 4.62
C GLY A 144 -6.02 15.33 3.31
N ILE A 145 -5.78 16.56 2.86
CA ILE A 145 -5.15 16.83 1.56
C ILE A 145 -3.67 16.41 1.51
N ASP A 146 -2.98 16.43 2.65
CA ASP A 146 -1.57 16.04 2.75
C ASP A 146 -1.35 14.52 2.73
N HIS A 147 -2.44 13.74 2.72
CA HIS A 147 -2.42 12.28 2.86
C HIS A 147 -2.92 11.53 1.62
N VAL A 148 -3.01 12.22 0.48
CA VAL A 148 -3.44 11.66 -0.81
C VAL A 148 -2.41 11.93 -1.90
N GLY A 149 -2.16 10.92 -2.74
CA GLY A 149 -1.28 10.99 -3.89
C GLY A 149 -1.78 10.14 -5.05
N ILE A 150 -0.93 9.95 -6.07
CA ILE A 150 -1.24 9.17 -7.27
C ILE A 150 -0.26 8.01 -7.41
N GLY A 151 -0.78 6.80 -7.53
CA GLY A 151 -0.01 5.55 -7.61
C GLY A 151 -0.60 4.64 -8.68
N ALA A 152 -0.52 5.06 -9.93
CA ALA A 152 -1.31 4.49 -11.03
C ALA A 152 -1.20 2.97 -11.19
N GLY A 153 -0.05 2.36 -10.86
CA GLY A 153 0.18 0.92 -11.00
C GLY A 153 0.46 0.47 -12.44
N TYR A 154 0.98 1.35 -13.29
CA TYR A 154 1.36 1.01 -14.66
C TYR A 154 2.29 -0.22 -14.70
N ASP A 155 2.15 -1.02 -15.77
CA ASP A 155 2.86 -2.29 -16.00
C ASP A 155 2.63 -3.39 -14.93
N GLY A 156 1.77 -3.15 -13.93
CA GLY A 156 1.29 -4.12 -12.94
C GLY A 156 -0.21 -4.42 -13.02
N ILE A 157 -0.89 -3.89 -14.04
CA ILE A 157 -2.32 -4.02 -14.28
C ILE A 157 -2.55 -5.03 -15.42
N ASN A 158 -3.31 -6.09 -15.14
CA ASN A 158 -3.81 -7.01 -16.16
C ASN A 158 -5.29 -6.70 -16.40
N LEU A 159 -5.64 -6.29 -17.63
CA LEU A 159 -7.01 -5.99 -18.06
C LEU A 159 -7.65 -7.21 -18.73
#